data_AF-A0A672ZEN4-F1
#
_entry.id   AF-A0A672ZEN4-F1
#
_cell.length_a   1.000
_cell.length_b   1.000
_cell.length_c   1.000
_cell.angle_alpha   90.00
_cell.angle_beta   90.00
_cell.angle_gamma   90.00
#
_symmetry.space_group_name_H-M   'P 1'
#
loop_
_entity.id
_entity.type
_entity.pdbx_description
1 polymer ?
#
loop_
_entity_poly.entity_id
_entity_poly.type
_entity_poly.pdbx_seq_one_letter_code
_entity_poly.pdbx_strand_id
1 'polypeptide(L)'
;MSLKKTLSTAAPLTLKIIAECPVTKARACDLILPHSTVSTPVFMPVGTQGTLKGITVDQLEGLGCHVCLGNTYHLGMRPGPDLIEKANGLHGFMNWKRNLLTDSGGFQMVSLVELSEVTEEGVKFKSPYDGKEILLTPEKSISIQNSLGSDIMMQLDDVVSSTVTGPRVEEAMHRSIRWLDRCIAANKHPEKQNLFAIIQGGLNAKLRKTCLDEMTKRDVPGFAVGGLSGGEEKDDFWRMVTLSTDHLPREKPRYLMGVGYAVDLVVCVALGCDMFDCVFPTRTARFGSALVPWGSLQVKQKQYAKDFQPIDPDCQCPTCKRHSRAYLHALFKSDTAAMHHVTIHNIAYQLTLMRSVRQSIVDGRFPDFIRTFMKRMFPSPDQYPSWAVDALTSVNVTLD
;
A
#
# COMPACT_ATOMS: atom_id res chain seq x y z
N MET A 1 -42.05 -22.03 14.65
CA MET A 1 -41.15 -22.23 13.51
C MET A 1 -39.75 -21.78 13.93
N SER A 2 -38.85 -22.74 14.10
CA SER A 2 -37.47 -22.50 14.54
C SER A 2 -36.70 -21.74 13.45
N LEU A 3 -36.25 -20.53 13.78
CA LEU A 3 -35.26 -19.79 13.00
C LEU A 3 -34.00 -20.65 12.89
N LYS A 4 -33.78 -21.24 11.71
CA LYS A 4 -32.49 -21.82 11.37
C LYS A 4 -31.46 -20.69 11.44
N LYS A 5 -30.61 -20.70 12.46
CA LYS A 5 -29.31 -20.02 12.45
C LYS A 5 -28.63 -20.42 11.14
N THR A 6 -28.59 -19.50 10.20
CA THR A 6 -27.78 -19.62 8.99
C THR A 6 -26.36 -19.90 9.46
N LEU A 7 -25.81 -21.04 9.03
CA LEU A 7 -24.40 -21.37 9.24
C LEU A 7 -23.59 -20.16 8.76
N SER A 8 -22.88 -19.51 9.68
CA SER A 8 -21.92 -18.45 9.39
C SER A 8 -20.92 -19.04 8.41
N THR A 9 -21.02 -18.64 7.14
CA THR A 9 -19.94 -18.84 6.19
C THR A 9 -18.73 -18.09 6.75
N ALA A 10 -17.64 -18.81 6.98
CA ALA A 10 -16.40 -18.21 7.46
C ALA A 10 -16.04 -16.99 6.59
N ALA A 11 -15.62 -15.90 7.21
CA ALA A 11 -15.24 -14.69 6.49
C ALA A 11 -14.13 -15.00 5.47
N PRO A 12 -14.18 -14.45 4.24
CA PRO A 12 -13.18 -14.75 3.21
C PRO A 12 -11.76 -14.28 3.56
N LEU A 13 -11.62 -13.44 4.58
CA LEU A 13 -10.36 -13.05 5.17
C LEU A 13 -10.29 -13.53 6.62
N THR A 14 -9.19 -14.18 6.96
CA THR A 14 -8.81 -14.46 8.35
C THR A 14 -7.40 -13.95 8.60
N LEU A 15 -7.22 -13.17 9.67
CA LEU A 15 -5.90 -12.75 10.14
C LEU A 15 -5.45 -13.71 11.25
N LYS A 16 -4.29 -14.34 11.07
CA LYS A 16 -3.63 -15.13 12.10
C LYS A 16 -2.38 -14.42 12.58
N ILE A 17 -2.36 -13.97 13.83
CA ILE A 17 -1.15 -13.41 14.45
C ILE A 17 -0.18 -14.56 14.76
N ILE A 18 1.02 -14.51 14.21
CA ILE A 18 2.08 -15.54 14.38
C ILE A 18 3.04 -15.14 15.49
N ALA A 19 3.43 -13.86 15.54
CA ALA A 19 4.29 -13.32 16.58
C ALA A 19 4.02 -11.82 16.75
N GLU A 20 4.30 -11.30 17.93
CA GLU A 20 4.27 -9.88 18.25
C GLU A 20 5.61 -9.51 18.89
N CYS A 21 6.11 -8.32 18.57
CA CYS A 21 7.31 -7.79 19.20
C CYS A 21 6.99 -7.48 20.68
N PRO A 22 7.81 -7.93 21.65
CA PRO A 22 7.57 -7.64 23.07
C PRO A 22 7.86 -6.18 23.46
N VAL A 23 8.48 -5.40 22.58
CA VAL A 23 8.94 -4.02 22.85
C VAL A 23 8.10 -2.97 22.10
N THR A 24 7.77 -3.26 20.84
CA THR A 24 7.05 -2.35 19.93
C THR A 24 5.64 -2.86 19.65
N LYS A 25 4.88 -2.17 18.78
CA LYS A 25 3.55 -2.60 18.33
C LYS A 25 3.60 -3.52 17.11
N ALA A 26 4.80 -3.94 16.69
CA ALA A 26 4.99 -4.72 15.47
C ALA A 26 4.43 -6.13 15.59
N ARG A 27 3.81 -6.61 14.50
CA ARG A 27 3.18 -7.92 14.45
C ARG A 27 3.55 -8.61 13.15
N ALA A 28 3.76 -9.91 13.25
CA ALA A 28 3.96 -10.81 12.15
C ALA A 28 2.69 -11.66 12.04
N CYS A 29 1.91 -11.49 10.96
CA CYS A 29 0.67 -12.24 10.76
C CYS A 29 0.69 -13.03 9.45
N ASP A 30 -0.24 -13.96 9.31
CA ASP A 30 -0.64 -14.54 8.03
C ASP A 30 -2.07 -14.10 7.72
N LEU A 31 -2.25 -13.46 6.58
CA LEU A 31 -3.53 -13.03 6.04
C LEU A 31 -4.02 -14.09 5.05
N ILE A 32 -5.00 -14.89 5.48
CA ILE A 32 -5.60 -15.93 4.66
C ILE A 32 -6.66 -15.26 3.79
N LEU A 33 -6.45 -15.28 2.47
CA LEU A 33 -7.31 -14.70 1.45
C LEU A 33 -7.72 -15.78 0.43
N PRO A 34 -8.73 -15.51 -0.41
CA PRO A 34 -9.26 -16.51 -1.36
C PRO A 34 -8.21 -17.12 -2.30
N HIS A 35 -7.26 -16.33 -2.83
CA HIS A 35 -6.30 -16.82 -3.82
C HIS A 35 -4.99 -17.33 -3.23
N SER A 36 -4.50 -16.77 -2.12
CA SER A 36 -3.34 -17.31 -1.40
C SER A 36 -3.20 -16.71 0.01
N THR A 37 -2.38 -17.32 0.86
CA THR A 37 -1.97 -16.67 2.12
C THR A 37 -0.93 -15.57 1.86
N VAL A 38 -1.06 -14.44 2.53
CA VAL A 38 -0.09 -13.32 2.50
C VAL A 38 0.53 -13.16 3.88
N SER A 39 1.83 -13.34 3.97
CA SER A 39 2.57 -13.06 5.21
C SER A 39 2.78 -11.55 5.40
N THR A 40 2.47 -11.03 6.59
CA THR A 40 2.62 -9.61 6.96
C THR A 40 3.75 -9.41 7.98
N PRO A 41 4.40 -8.23 8.03
CA PRO A 41 4.13 -7.05 7.21
C PRO A 41 4.44 -7.26 5.72
N VAL A 42 3.66 -6.63 4.83
CA VAL A 42 3.76 -6.81 3.38
C VAL A 42 3.78 -5.48 2.64
N PHE A 43 4.59 -5.41 1.57
CA PHE A 43 4.57 -4.32 0.60
C PHE A 43 3.89 -4.81 -0.69
N MET A 44 2.89 -4.08 -1.15
CA MET A 44 2.09 -4.35 -2.35
C MET A 44 2.57 -3.46 -3.50
N PRO A 45 3.24 -4.01 -4.51
CA PRO A 45 3.56 -3.26 -5.72
C PRO A 45 2.29 -2.85 -6.47
N VAL A 46 2.31 -1.66 -7.08
CA VAL A 46 1.12 -1.09 -7.75
C VAL A 46 1.11 -1.38 -9.25
N GLY A 47 0.08 -2.10 -9.70
CA GLY A 47 -0.30 -2.35 -11.09
C GLY A 47 -1.36 -1.36 -11.58
N THR A 48 -0.95 -0.39 -12.40
CA THR A 48 -1.82 0.72 -12.81
C THR A 48 -2.87 0.33 -13.86
N GLN A 49 -2.57 -0.59 -14.78
CA GLN A 49 -3.47 -1.03 -15.87
C GLN A 49 -3.45 -2.55 -16.03
N GLY A 50 -3.55 -3.26 -14.91
CA GLY A 50 -3.38 -4.71 -14.92
C GLY A 50 -1.94 -5.16 -15.26
N THR A 51 -0.97 -4.27 -15.11
CA THR A 51 0.45 -4.57 -15.23
C THR A 51 1.28 -3.57 -14.42
N LEU A 52 2.42 -4.03 -13.89
CA LEU A 52 3.40 -3.21 -13.19
C LEU A 52 4.40 -2.60 -14.19
N LYS A 53 3.89 -1.85 -15.18
CA LYS A 53 4.70 -1.07 -16.14
C LYS A 53 5.92 -1.83 -16.72
N GLY A 54 5.67 -2.94 -17.40
CA GLY A 54 6.70 -3.73 -18.10
C GLY A 54 7.15 -4.99 -17.36
N ILE A 55 6.75 -5.17 -16.11
CA ILE A 55 6.99 -6.41 -15.37
C ILE A 55 5.91 -7.45 -15.69
N THR A 56 6.33 -8.67 -16.02
CA THR A 56 5.43 -9.80 -16.29
C THR A 56 4.95 -10.45 -14.99
N VAL A 57 3.85 -11.21 -15.07
CA VAL A 57 3.37 -12.01 -13.93
C VAL A 57 4.45 -12.96 -13.42
N ASP A 58 5.08 -13.73 -14.30
CA ASP A 58 6.12 -14.71 -13.93
C ASP A 58 7.30 -14.05 -13.20
N GLN A 59 7.69 -12.84 -13.62
CA GLN A 59 8.73 -12.08 -12.93
C GLN A 59 8.29 -11.69 -11.53
N LEU A 60 7.06 -11.21 -11.36
CA LEU A 60 6.53 -10.80 -10.06
C LEU A 60 6.32 -12.00 -9.12
N GLU A 61 5.85 -13.13 -9.65
CA GLU A 61 5.73 -14.39 -8.92
C GLU A 61 7.10 -14.94 -8.50
N GLY A 62 8.10 -14.86 -9.39
CA GLY A 62 9.48 -15.25 -9.13
C GLY A 62 10.18 -14.39 -8.08
N LEU A 63 9.70 -13.17 -7.83
CA LEU A 63 10.14 -12.34 -6.71
C LEU A 63 9.45 -12.68 -5.38
N GLY A 64 8.48 -13.60 -5.37
CA GLY A 64 7.74 -13.97 -4.16
C GLY A 64 6.65 -12.97 -3.76
N CYS A 65 6.11 -12.20 -4.71
CA CYS A 65 5.00 -11.28 -4.43
C CYS A 65 3.66 -12.04 -4.29
N HIS A 66 2.96 -11.95 -3.17
CA HIS A 66 1.70 -12.68 -2.94
C HIS A 66 0.43 -11.81 -3.05
N VAL A 67 0.61 -10.51 -3.14
CA VAL A 67 -0.48 -9.54 -3.31
C VAL A 67 0.06 -8.29 -4.01
N CYS A 68 -0.70 -7.78 -4.96
CA CYS A 68 -0.40 -6.49 -5.60
C CYS A 68 -1.67 -5.65 -5.70
N LEU A 69 -1.49 -4.35 -5.90
CA LEU A 69 -2.58 -3.39 -6.00
C LEU A 69 -2.98 -3.18 -7.46
N GLY A 70 -4.24 -3.41 -7.80
CA GLY A 70 -4.85 -3.00 -9.06
C GLY A 70 -5.55 -1.65 -8.91
N ASN A 71 -5.34 -0.75 -9.86
CA ASN A 71 -5.99 0.57 -9.81
C ASN A 71 -7.39 0.53 -10.43
N THR A 72 -8.42 0.75 -9.63
CA THR A 72 -9.83 0.68 -10.07
C THR A 72 -10.16 1.76 -11.07
N TYR A 73 -9.62 2.96 -10.91
CA TYR A 73 -9.90 4.07 -11.82
C TYR A 73 -9.48 3.74 -13.25
N HIS A 74 -8.24 3.32 -13.44
CA HIS A 74 -7.75 3.00 -14.78
C HIS A 74 -8.46 1.79 -15.36
N LEU A 75 -8.61 0.71 -14.58
CA LEU A 75 -9.22 -0.54 -15.05
C LEU A 75 -10.71 -0.41 -15.35
N GLY A 76 -11.45 0.35 -14.53
CA GLY A 76 -12.87 0.65 -14.71
C GLY A 76 -13.17 1.54 -15.91
N MET A 77 -12.17 2.30 -16.38
CA MET A 77 -12.28 3.15 -17.56
C MET A 77 -11.77 2.45 -18.82
N ARG A 78 -10.59 1.82 -18.75
CA ARG A 78 -9.93 1.13 -19.85
C ARG A 78 -9.15 -0.09 -19.32
N PRO A 79 -9.53 -1.31 -19.70
CA PRO A 79 -10.48 -1.65 -20.77
C PRO A 79 -11.97 -1.53 -20.40
N GLY A 80 -12.30 -1.30 -19.13
CA GLY A 80 -13.67 -1.25 -18.63
C GLY A 80 -14.12 -2.59 -18.02
N PRO A 81 -15.11 -2.55 -17.10
CA PRO A 81 -15.53 -3.73 -16.32
C PRO A 81 -16.09 -4.85 -17.19
N ASP A 82 -16.86 -4.53 -18.24
CA ASP A 82 -17.49 -5.54 -19.11
C ASP A 82 -16.47 -6.46 -19.82
N LEU A 83 -15.31 -5.93 -20.22
CA LEU A 83 -14.25 -6.74 -20.82
C LEU A 83 -13.59 -7.62 -19.75
N ILE A 84 -13.34 -7.05 -18.58
CA ILE A 84 -12.67 -7.74 -17.47
C ILE A 84 -13.54 -8.89 -16.95
N GLU A 85 -14.85 -8.69 -16.83
CA GLU A 85 -15.79 -9.75 -16.46
C GLU A 85 -15.76 -10.90 -17.47
N LYS A 86 -15.78 -10.59 -18.78
CA LYS A 86 -15.65 -11.60 -19.86
C LYS A 86 -14.31 -12.34 -19.83
N ALA A 87 -13.28 -11.73 -19.24
CA ALA A 87 -11.96 -12.33 -19.03
C ALA A 87 -11.85 -13.08 -17.69
N ASN A 88 -12.96 -13.35 -17.01
CA ASN A 88 -13.02 -13.97 -15.67
C ASN A 88 -12.38 -13.11 -14.57
N GLY A 89 -12.68 -11.81 -14.58
CA GLY A 89 -12.15 -10.86 -13.61
C GLY A 89 -10.71 -10.43 -13.92
N LEU A 90 -10.16 -9.60 -13.04
CA LEU A 90 -8.82 -9.04 -13.20
C LEU A 90 -7.73 -10.10 -13.09
N HIS A 91 -7.92 -11.11 -12.23
CA HIS A 91 -7.04 -12.28 -12.14
C HIS A 91 -6.91 -12.99 -13.48
N GLY A 92 -8.03 -13.31 -14.13
CA GLY A 92 -8.05 -13.96 -15.44
C GLY A 92 -7.48 -13.06 -16.55
N PHE A 93 -7.82 -11.77 -16.56
CA PHE A 93 -7.31 -10.80 -17.52
C PHE A 93 -5.79 -10.63 -17.47
N MET A 94 -5.21 -10.62 -16.26
CA MET A 94 -3.76 -10.50 -16.06
C MET A 94 -3.03 -11.84 -16.07
N ASN A 95 -3.75 -12.95 -16.02
CA ASN A 95 -3.22 -14.28 -15.66
C ASN A 95 -2.49 -14.27 -14.30
N TRP A 96 -2.99 -13.51 -13.32
CA TRP A 96 -2.45 -13.42 -11.96
C TRP A 96 -3.20 -14.37 -11.03
N LYS A 97 -2.47 -15.34 -10.44
CA LYS A 97 -3.09 -16.41 -9.63
C LYS A 97 -3.09 -16.16 -8.13
N ARG A 98 -2.50 -15.04 -7.69
CA ARG A 98 -2.39 -14.68 -6.26
C ARG A 98 -3.34 -13.53 -5.94
N ASN A 99 -3.25 -12.95 -4.75
CA ASN A 99 -4.26 -11.99 -4.32
C ASN A 99 -4.13 -10.62 -5.00
N LEU A 100 -5.25 -9.91 -5.09
CA LEU A 100 -5.32 -8.52 -5.55
C LEU A 100 -6.02 -7.65 -4.51
N LEU A 101 -5.46 -6.47 -4.29
CA LEU A 101 -6.17 -5.36 -3.65
C LEU A 101 -6.56 -4.35 -4.72
N THR A 102 -7.78 -3.83 -4.71
CA THR A 102 -8.17 -2.70 -5.57
C THR A 102 -8.46 -1.46 -4.74
N ASP A 103 -7.94 -0.31 -5.17
CA ASP A 103 -8.33 0.98 -4.59
C ASP A 103 -9.75 1.38 -4.99
N SER A 104 -10.30 2.45 -4.44
CA SER A 104 -11.66 2.89 -4.77
C SER A 104 -11.74 3.68 -6.09
N GLY A 105 -10.59 4.14 -6.60
CA GLY A 105 -10.45 5.08 -7.71
C GLY A 105 -10.60 6.56 -7.35
N GLY A 106 -11.05 6.91 -6.13
CA GLY A 106 -11.33 8.29 -5.73
C GLY A 106 -10.09 9.19 -5.69
N PHE A 107 -8.99 8.71 -5.12
CA PHE A 107 -7.75 9.51 -5.00
C PHE A 107 -7.19 9.95 -6.36
N GLN A 108 -7.18 9.05 -7.34
CA GLN A 108 -6.66 9.35 -8.69
C GLN A 108 -7.54 10.37 -9.39
N MET A 109 -8.85 10.37 -9.14
CA MET A 109 -9.76 11.36 -9.72
C MET A 109 -9.53 12.76 -9.15
N VAL A 110 -9.34 12.86 -7.82
CA VAL A 110 -9.09 14.16 -7.16
C VAL A 110 -7.68 14.69 -7.44
N SER A 111 -6.67 13.82 -7.56
CA SER A 111 -5.27 14.22 -7.76
C SER A 111 -4.86 14.44 -9.22
N LEU A 112 -5.58 13.87 -10.20
CA LEU A 112 -5.23 13.98 -11.63
C LEU A 112 -6.12 14.93 -12.42
N VAL A 113 -7.26 15.40 -11.87
CA VAL A 113 -8.24 16.19 -12.61
C VAL A 113 -8.48 17.52 -11.90
N GLU A 114 -8.01 18.63 -12.50
CA GLU A 114 -8.22 20.01 -12.01
C GLU A 114 -9.70 20.39 -11.82
N LEU A 115 -10.62 19.60 -12.39
CA LEU A 115 -12.07 19.80 -12.40
C LEU A 115 -12.77 18.60 -11.74
N SER A 116 -12.54 18.40 -10.43
CA SER A 116 -13.32 17.46 -9.62
C SER A 116 -14.21 18.20 -8.62
N GLU A 117 -15.47 17.76 -8.52
CA GLU A 117 -16.45 18.27 -7.56
C GLU A 117 -16.92 17.11 -6.70
N VAL A 118 -16.80 17.25 -5.37
CA VAL A 118 -17.26 16.24 -4.42
C VAL A 118 -18.57 16.70 -3.80
N THR A 119 -19.60 15.87 -3.92
CA THR A 119 -20.92 16.08 -3.31
C THR A 119 -21.28 14.89 -2.43
N GLU A 120 -22.44 14.89 -1.76
CA GLU A 120 -22.87 13.70 -1.02
C GLU A 120 -23.12 12.48 -1.92
N GLU A 121 -23.52 12.71 -3.18
CA GLU A 121 -23.82 11.64 -4.13
C GLU A 121 -22.57 10.83 -4.51
N GLY A 122 -21.45 11.52 -4.72
CA GLY A 122 -20.18 10.97 -5.18
C GLY A 122 -19.21 12.04 -5.66
N VAL A 123 -18.18 11.60 -6.39
CA VAL A 123 -17.17 12.46 -7.02
C VAL A 123 -17.50 12.63 -8.50
N LYS A 124 -17.76 13.87 -8.92
CA LYS A 124 -17.89 14.25 -10.33
C LYS A 124 -16.54 14.69 -10.87
N PHE A 125 -16.16 14.19 -12.03
CA PHE A 125 -14.92 14.58 -12.70
C PHE A 125 -15.03 14.40 -14.21
N LYS A 126 -14.16 15.08 -14.94
CA LYS A 126 -14.00 14.85 -16.38
C LYS A 126 -12.95 13.78 -16.63
N SER A 127 -13.32 12.77 -17.41
CA SER A 127 -12.39 11.76 -17.90
C SER A 127 -11.25 12.42 -18.68
N PRO A 128 -9.98 12.17 -18.34
CA PRO A 128 -8.83 12.68 -19.06
C PRO A 128 -8.65 12.00 -20.43
N TYR A 129 -9.43 10.95 -20.71
CA TYR A 129 -9.31 10.16 -21.94
C TYR A 129 -10.23 10.64 -23.06
N ASP A 130 -11.43 11.11 -22.73
CA ASP A 130 -12.47 11.50 -23.69
C ASP A 130 -13.27 12.74 -23.27
N GLY A 131 -12.92 13.37 -22.13
CA GLY A 131 -13.53 14.61 -21.65
C GLY A 131 -14.94 14.46 -21.09
N LYS A 132 -15.52 13.25 -21.08
CA LYS A 132 -16.87 13.01 -20.57
C LYS A 132 -16.91 13.22 -19.06
N GLU A 133 -18.01 13.81 -18.59
CA GLU A 133 -18.28 13.91 -17.17
C GLU A 133 -18.72 12.55 -16.63
N ILE A 134 -18.13 12.15 -15.51
CA ILE A 134 -18.37 10.87 -14.85
C ILE A 134 -18.63 11.16 -13.38
N LEU A 135 -19.68 10.53 -12.86
CA LEU A 135 -19.98 10.49 -11.44
C LEU A 135 -19.57 9.13 -10.88
N LEU A 136 -18.57 9.13 -10.00
CA LEU A 136 -18.21 7.95 -9.21
C LEU A 136 -18.90 8.03 -7.84
N THR A 137 -19.95 7.23 -7.66
CA THR A 137 -20.59 7.03 -6.36
C THR A 137 -19.94 5.85 -5.60
N PRO A 138 -20.12 5.75 -4.28
CA PRO A 138 -19.80 4.55 -3.49
C PRO A 138 -20.29 3.24 -4.14
N GLU A 139 -21.55 3.19 -4.58
CA GLU A 139 -22.14 2.00 -5.22
C GLU A 139 -21.47 1.67 -6.55
N LYS A 140 -21.14 2.69 -7.35
CA LYS A 140 -20.46 2.49 -8.63
C LYS A 140 -19.02 2.00 -8.43
N SER A 141 -18.30 2.55 -7.45
CA SER A 141 -16.95 2.10 -7.09
C SER A 141 -16.95 0.62 -6.65
N ILE A 142 -17.86 0.24 -5.76
CA ILE A 142 -17.99 -1.15 -5.32
C ILE A 142 -18.42 -2.08 -6.45
N SER A 143 -19.35 -1.65 -7.31
CA SER A 143 -19.76 -2.41 -8.49
C SER A 143 -18.59 -2.71 -9.42
N ILE A 144 -17.73 -1.71 -9.71
CA ILE A 144 -16.51 -1.92 -10.51
C ILE A 144 -15.59 -2.91 -9.81
N GLN A 145 -15.35 -2.78 -8.50
CA GLN A 145 -14.48 -3.69 -7.76
C GLN A 145 -15.05 -5.12 -7.68
N ASN A 146 -16.38 -5.28 -7.66
CA ASN A 146 -17.03 -6.59 -7.80
C ASN A 146 -16.73 -7.20 -9.18
N SER A 147 -16.85 -6.43 -10.26
CA SER A 147 -16.49 -6.85 -11.63
C SER A 147 -15.02 -7.23 -11.77
N LEU A 148 -14.12 -6.48 -11.11
CA LEU A 148 -12.69 -6.77 -11.10
C LEU A 148 -12.36 -8.06 -10.33
N GLY A 149 -13.17 -8.45 -9.35
CA GLY A 149 -12.98 -9.69 -8.60
C GLY A 149 -11.77 -9.70 -7.66
N SER A 150 -11.33 -8.54 -7.16
CA SER A 150 -10.23 -8.44 -6.19
C SER A 150 -10.54 -9.08 -4.85
N ASP A 151 -9.51 -9.61 -4.17
CA ASP A 151 -9.64 -10.24 -2.84
C ASP A 151 -9.91 -9.22 -1.73
N ILE A 152 -9.34 -8.02 -1.88
CA ILE A 152 -9.54 -6.87 -1.00
C ILE A 152 -9.99 -5.69 -1.85
N MET A 153 -11.05 -5.01 -1.42
CA MET A 153 -11.57 -3.81 -2.05
C MET A 153 -11.59 -2.65 -1.05
N MET A 154 -11.32 -1.45 -1.52
CA MET A 154 -11.33 -0.25 -0.69
C MET A 154 -12.68 0.48 -0.81
N GLN A 155 -13.20 1.02 0.30
CA GLN A 155 -14.35 1.92 0.22
C GLN A 155 -14.02 3.17 -0.60
N LEU A 156 -15.02 3.77 -1.25
CA LEU A 156 -14.89 5.15 -1.70
C LEU A 156 -14.92 6.08 -0.49
N ASP A 157 -14.03 7.08 -0.49
CA ASP A 157 -13.86 8.08 0.54
C ASP A 157 -13.74 9.48 -0.06
N ASP A 158 -14.06 10.48 0.74
CA ASP A 158 -13.92 11.88 0.36
C ASP A 158 -12.49 12.33 0.70
N VAL A 159 -11.61 12.24 -0.28
CA VAL A 159 -10.18 12.48 -0.08
C VAL A 159 -9.87 13.97 -0.04
N VAL A 160 -9.21 14.39 1.03
CA VAL A 160 -8.71 15.75 1.23
C VAL A 160 -7.20 15.68 1.45
N SER A 161 -6.44 16.63 0.87
CA SER A 161 -5.00 16.74 1.10
C SER A 161 -4.69 16.84 2.59
N SER A 162 -3.63 16.18 3.06
CA SER A 162 -3.20 16.20 4.45
C SER A 162 -2.87 17.62 4.96
N THR A 163 -2.52 18.54 4.05
CA THR A 163 -2.22 19.95 4.35
C THR A 163 -3.44 20.85 4.44
N VAL A 164 -4.63 20.39 4.03
CA VAL A 164 -5.86 21.17 4.15
C VAL A 164 -6.31 21.19 5.60
N THR A 165 -6.75 22.37 6.07
CA THR A 165 -7.23 22.59 7.43
C THR A 165 -8.65 23.17 7.41
N GLY A 166 -9.32 23.17 8.56
CA GLY A 166 -10.65 23.78 8.72
C GLY A 166 -11.83 22.84 8.46
N PRO A 167 -13.06 23.40 8.31
CA PRO A 167 -14.32 22.64 8.29
C PRO A 167 -14.41 21.56 7.20
N ARG A 168 -13.69 21.76 6.09
CA ARG A 168 -13.67 20.82 4.96
C ARG A 168 -13.19 19.42 5.37
N VAL A 169 -12.25 19.32 6.30
CA VAL A 169 -11.69 18.05 6.79
C VAL A 169 -12.73 17.26 7.59
N GLU A 170 -13.48 17.96 8.44
CA GLU A 170 -14.56 17.37 9.24
C GLU A 170 -15.72 16.91 8.36
N GLU A 171 -16.10 17.72 7.37
CA GLU A 171 -17.10 17.36 6.36
C GLU A 171 -16.70 16.10 5.58
N ALA A 172 -15.43 16.03 5.13
CA ALA A 172 -14.90 14.89 4.39
C ALA A 172 -14.92 13.61 5.23
N MET A 173 -14.52 13.72 6.49
CA MET A 173 -14.50 12.62 7.43
C MET A 173 -15.91 12.07 7.67
N HIS A 174 -16.89 12.94 7.93
CA HIS A 174 -18.28 12.52 8.11
C HIS A 174 -18.90 11.95 6.84
N ARG A 175 -18.59 12.52 5.66
CA ARG A 175 -19.02 11.97 4.37
C ARG A 175 -18.44 10.57 4.13
N SER A 176 -17.16 10.38 4.41
CA SER A 176 -16.49 9.07 4.27
C SER A 176 -17.09 7.99 5.18
N ILE A 177 -17.55 8.36 6.38
CA ILE A 177 -18.30 7.44 7.26
C ILE A 177 -19.63 7.04 6.65
N ARG A 178 -20.42 7.99 6.12
CA ARG A 178 -21.70 7.68 5.45
C ARG A 178 -21.49 6.87 4.16
N TRP A 179 -20.43 7.16 3.42
CA TRP A 179 -20.07 6.43 2.22
C TRP A 179 -19.61 5.00 2.51
N LEU A 180 -19.01 4.73 3.67
CA LEU A 180 -18.72 3.36 4.10
C LEU A 180 -19.99 2.52 4.20
N ASP A 181 -21.05 3.06 4.82
CA ASP A 181 -22.33 2.34 4.96
C ASP A 181 -22.93 2.01 3.58
N ARG A 182 -22.84 2.95 2.63
CA ARG A 182 -23.24 2.74 1.23
C ARG A 182 -22.38 1.68 0.53
N CYS A 183 -21.07 1.68 0.77
CA CYS A 183 -20.16 0.67 0.21
C CYS A 183 -20.47 -0.74 0.75
N ILE A 184 -20.73 -0.85 2.06
CA ILE A 184 -21.10 -2.12 2.70
C ILE A 184 -22.39 -2.67 2.07
N ALA A 185 -23.41 -1.82 1.91
CA ALA A 185 -24.67 -2.22 1.29
C ALA A 185 -24.54 -2.61 -0.19
N ALA A 186 -23.58 -2.00 -0.91
CA ALA A 186 -23.37 -2.25 -2.34
C ALA A 186 -22.55 -3.51 -2.65
N ASN A 187 -21.79 -4.05 -1.68
CA ASN A 187 -20.93 -5.22 -1.93
C ASN A 187 -21.78 -6.48 -2.14
N LYS A 188 -21.77 -7.00 -3.37
CA LYS A 188 -22.55 -8.19 -3.75
C LYS A 188 -21.89 -9.52 -3.40
N HIS A 189 -20.61 -9.51 -3.03
CA HIS A 189 -19.81 -10.72 -2.81
C HIS A 189 -19.04 -10.70 -1.48
N PRO A 190 -19.69 -10.41 -0.33
CA PRO A 190 -19.02 -10.38 0.98
C PRO A 190 -18.43 -11.73 1.40
N GLU A 191 -18.82 -12.83 0.75
CA GLU A 191 -18.28 -14.18 0.93
C GLU A 191 -17.01 -14.45 0.11
N LYS A 192 -16.61 -13.54 -0.78
CA LYS A 192 -15.41 -13.67 -1.63
C LYS A 192 -14.48 -12.46 -1.58
N GLN A 193 -15.01 -11.26 -1.36
CA GLN A 193 -14.23 -10.02 -1.43
C GLN A 193 -14.35 -9.22 -0.14
N ASN A 194 -13.21 -8.70 0.32
CA ASN A 194 -13.07 -8.10 1.64
C ASN A 194 -13.06 -6.57 1.54
N LEU A 195 -14.12 -5.91 1.99
CA LEU A 195 -14.20 -4.45 2.00
C LEU A 195 -13.45 -3.86 3.18
N PHE A 196 -12.44 -3.01 2.92
CA PHE A 196 -11.73 -2.28 3.96
C PHE A 196 -12.31 -0.86 4.11
N ALA A 197 -12.51 -0.45 5.36
CA ALA A 197 -12.81 0.94 5.70
C ALA A 197 -11.53 1.80 5.67
N ILE A 198 -11.66 3.10 5.38
CA ILE A 198 -10.53 4.03 5.32
C ILE A 198 -10.68 5.09 6.41
N ILE A 199 -9.80 5.02 7.41
CA ILE A 199 -9.75 6.00 8.49
C ILE A 199 -9.27 7.36 7.94
N GLN A 200 -10.13 8.36 8.08
CA GLN A 200 -9.93 9.75 7.68
C GLN A 200 -9.70 10.68 8.89
N GLY A 201 -9.67 11.99 8.64
CA GLY A 201 -9.49 13.04 9.66
C GLY A 201 -8.24 13.90 9.49
N GLY A 202 -7.47 13.68 8.40
CA GLY A 202 -6.26 14.44 8.09
C GLY A 202 -5.24 14.38 9.23
N LEU A 203 -4.63 15.52 9.54
CA LEU A 203 -3.68 15.70 10.67
C LEU A 203 -4.37 16.12 11.97
N ASN A 204 -5.71 16.14 12.02
CA ASN A 204 -6.45 16.51 13.23
C ASN A 204 -6.73 15.28 14.10
N ALA A 205 -6.03 15.18 15.23
CA ALA A 205 -6.15 14.05 16.16
C ALA A 205 -7.60 13.80 16.63
N LYS A 206 -8.37 14.86 16.89
CA LYS A 206 -9.77 14.73 17.34
C LYS A 206 -10.64 14.14 16.24
N LEU A 207 -10.55 14.67 15.01
CA LEU A 207 -11.33 14.17 13.88
C LEU A 207 -10.95 12.73 13.51
N ARG A 208 -9.66 12.41 13.55
CA ARG A 208 -9.17 11.04 13.32
C ARG A 208 -9.70 10.07 14.36
N LYS A 209 -9.71 10.47 15.65
CA LYS A 209 -10.32 9.67 16.72
C LYS A 209 -11.83 9.49 16.53
N THR A 210 -12.56 10.55 16.18
CA THR A 210 -13.99 10.44 15.83
C THR A 210 -14.21 9.45 14.68
N CYS A 211 -13.38 9.50 13.64
CA CYS A 211 -13.46 8.58 12.51
C CYS A 211 -13.21 7.13 12.93
N LEU A 212 -12.19 6.89 13.76
CA LEU A 212 -11.90 5.57 14.35
C LEU A 212 -13.08 5.05 15.18
N ASP A 213 -13.58 5.85 16.11
CA ASP A 213 -14.69 5.48 16.99
C ASP A 213 -15.97 5.16 16.19
N GLU A 214 -16.23 5.87 15.09
CA GLU A 214 -17.39 5.60 14.23
C GLU A 214 -17.19 4.41 13.29
N MET A 215 -16.07 4.32 12.58
CA MET A 215 -15.84 3.26 11.59
C MET A 215 -15.67 1.89 12.23
N THR A 216 -15.10 1.81 13.44
CA THR A 216 -14.93 0.53 14.15
C THR A 216 -16.23 -0.08 14.66
N LYS A 217 -17.34 0.67 14.65
CA LYS A 217 -18.69 0.12 14.89
C LYS A 217 -19.18 -0.78 13.75
N ARG A 218 -18.61 -0.68 12.55
CA ARG A 218 -18.94 -1.51 11.39
C ARG A 218 -18.04 -2.75 11.37
N ASP A 219 -18.64 -3.91 11.19
CA ASP A 219 -17.89 -5.18 11.12
C ASP A 219 -17.31 -5.42 9.72
N VAL A 220 -16.28 -4.63 9.37
CA VAL A 220 -15.50 -4.80 8.13
C VAL A 220 -14.27 -5.67 8.36
N PRO A 221 -13.83 -6.48 7.38
CA PRO A 221 -12.70 -7.41 7.54
C PRO A 221 -11.33 -6.75 7.74
N GLY A 222 -11.18 -5.45 7.46
CA GLY A 222 -9.92 -4.74 7.66
C GLY A 222 -10.06 -3.22 7.61
N PHE A 223 -9.00 -2.53 8.02
CA PHE A 223 -8.96 -1.07 8.08
C PHE A 223 -7.70 -0.53 7.43
N ALA A 224 -7.88 0.53 6.64
CA ALA A 224 -6.80 1.33 6.11
C ALA A 224 -6.68 2.68 6.82
N VAL A 225 -5.48 3.23 6.82
CA VAL A 225 -5.17 4.57 7.33
C VAL A 225 -4.90 5.45 6.11
N GLY A 226 -5.86 6.35 5.82
CA GLY A 226 -5.82 7.26 4.68
C GLY A 226 -5.35 8.67 5.04
N GLY A 227 -5.02 9.45 4.00
CA GLY A 227 -4.72 10.88 4.11
C GLY A 227 -3.39 11.21 4.79
N LEU A 228 -2.41 10.29 4.74
CA LEU A 228 -1.08 10.41 5.37
C LEU A 228 0.05 10.10 4.37
N SER A 229 -0.09 10.58 3.13
CA SER A 229 0.92 10.42 2.09
C SER A 229 0.93 11.60 1.12
N GLY A 230 0.59 12.79 1.61
CA GLY A 230 0.18 13.97 0.83
C GLY A 230 1.10 15.20 0.93
N GLY A 231 2.23 15.09 1.63
CA GLY A 231 3.18 16.18 1.82
C GLY A 231 3.17 16.79 3.22
N GLU A 232 2.53 16.15 4.17
CA GLU A 232 2.61 16.48 5.59
C GLU A 232 4.03 16.34 6.15
N GLU A 233 4.31 17.10 7.21
CA GLU A 233 5.54 16.95 7.98
C GLU A 233 5.60 15.56 8.63
N LYS A 234 6.80 14.98 8.65
CA LYS A 234 6.99 13.62 9.14
C LYS A 234 6.61 13.45 10.60
N ASP A 235 6.74 14.50 11.41
CA ASP A 235 6.36 14.52 12.81
C ASP A 235 4.85 14.43 13.03
N ASP A 236 4.04 15.01 12.14
CA ASP A 236 2.59 14.88 12.22
C ASP A 236 2.14 13.54 11.65
N PHE A 237 2.79 13.08 10.58
CA PHE A 237 2.56 11.77 9.96
C PHE A 237 2.63 10.63 10.98
N TRP A 238 3.75 10.46 11.69
CA TRP A 238 3.93 9.29 12.55
C TRP A 238 3.02 9.31 13.78
N ARG A 239 2.67 10.50 14.28
CA ARG A 239 1.70 10.68 15.38
C ARG A 239 0.31 10.25 14.96
N MET A 240 -0.11 10.56 13.73
CA MET A 240 -1.41 10.12 13.20
C MET A 240 -1.45 8.61 12.91
N VAL A 241 -0.34 8.02 12.45
CA VAL A 241 -0.20 6.56 12.33
C VAL A 241 -0.33 5.89 13.70
N THR A 242 0.38 6.40 14.71
CA THR A 242 0.34 5.92 16.09
C THR A 242 -1.08 5.99 16.67
N LEU A 243 -1.73 7.16 16.57
CA LEU A 243 -3.10 7.34 17.01
C LEU A 243 -4.06 6.32 16.37
N SER A 244 -3.90 6.05 15.08
CA SER A 244 -4.76 5.13 14.34
C SER A 244 -4.54 3.68 14.81
N THR A 245 -3.29 3.24 14.84
CA THR A 245 -2.92 1.86 15.21
C THR A 245 -3.25 1.51 16.66
N ASP A 246 -3.30 2.50 17.56
CA ASP A 246 -3.72 2.32 18.96
C ASP A 246 -5.21 2.05 19.13
N HIS A 247 -6.05 2.53 18.21
CA HIS A 247 -7.50 2.41 18.30
C HIS A 247 -8.08 1.37 17.33
N LEU A 248 -7.30 0.94 16.33
CA LEU A 248 -7.74 -0.07 15.37
C LEU A 248 -7.79 -1.48 16.00
N PRO A 249 -8.85 -2.28 15.71
CA PRO A 249 -9.01 -3.60 16.30
C PRO A 249 -7.79 -4.49 16.09
N ARG A 250 -7.33 -5.14 17.16
CA ARG A 250 -6.16 -6.02 17.13
C ARG A 250 -6.33 -7.17 16.13
N GLU A 251 -7.51 -7.79 16.07
CA GLU A 251 -7.73 -8.97 15.22
C GLU A 251 -7.93 -8.65 13.72
N LYS A 252 -7.74 -7.38 13.31
CA LYS A 252 -7.93 -6.94 11.92
C LYS A 252 -6.64 -6.36 11.32
N PRO A 253 -6.40 -6.54 10.01
CA PRO A 253 -5.23 -6.00 9.34
C PRO A 253 -5.30 -4.47 9.25
N ARG A 254 -4.13 -3.84 9.35
CA ARG A 254 -3.94 -2.38 9.33
C ARG A 254 -3.12 -2.00 8.10
N TYR A 255 -3.78 -1.36 7.13
CA TYR A 255 -3.18 -0.98 5.86
C TYR A 255 -2.83 0.51 5.81
N LEU A 256 -1.55 0.85 5.74
CA LEU A 256 -1.11 2.23 5.58
C LEU A 256 -0.92 2.55 4.08
N MET A 257 -1.79 3.41 3.56
CA MET A 257 -1.87 3.69 2.12
C MET A 257 -0.78 4.66 1.65
N GLY A 258 -0.16 4.38 0.50
CA GLY A 258 0.73 5.30 -0.21
C GLY A 258 2.15 5.42 0.35
N VAL A 259 2.53 4.63 1.34
CA VAL A 259 3.85 4.69 2.01
C VAL A 259 4.83 3.68 1.42
N GLY A 260 6.01 4.14 1.02
CA GLY A 260 7.00 3.29 0.34
C GLY A 260 8.47 3.57 0.61
N TYR A 261 8.83 4.59 1.39
CA TYR A 261 10.22 4.82 1.76
C TYR A 261 10.66 3.78 2.80
N ALA A 262 11.88 3.26 2.70
CA ALA A 262 12.34 2.15 3.54
C ALA A 262 12.27 2.47 5.04
N VAL A 263 12.66 3.69 5.44
CA VAL A 263 12.59 4.13 6.84
C VAL A 263 11.14 4.21 7.31
N ASP A 264 10.25 4.80 6.51
CA ASP A 264 8.82 4.86 6.81
C ASP A 264 8.21 3.48 7.01
N LEU A 265 8.54 2.52 6.14
CA LEU A 265 8.04 1.15 6.24
C LEU A 265 8.46 0.51 7.57
N VAL A 266 9.75 0.58 7.93
CA VAL A 266 10.27 -0.02 9.16
C VAL A 266 9.67 0.65 10.40
N VAL A 267 9.61 1.98 10.42
CA VAL A 267 9.01 2.73 11.54
C VAL A 267 7.52 2.42 11.67
N CYS A 268 6.76 2.46 10.57
CA CYS A 268 5.31 2.21 10.63
C CYS A 268 4.97 0.76 11.00
N VAL A 269 5.83 -0.22 10.69
CA VAL A 269 5.70 -1.57 11.26
C VAL A 269 5.89 -1.54 12.78
N ALA A 270 6.88 -0.80 13.30
CA ALA A 270 7.07 -0.62 14.74
C ALA A 270 5.87 0.07 15.42
N LEU A 271 5.16 0.93 14.69
CA LEU A 271 3.91 1.54 15.12
C LEU A 271 2.69 0.62 14.95
N GLY A 272 2.82 -0.53 14.29
CA GLY A 272 1.80 -1.58 14.25
C GLY A 272 0.99 -1.67 12.95
N CYS A 273 1.50 -1.16 11.83
CA CYS A 273 0.95 -1.37 10.50
C CYS A 273 1.37 -2.73 9.90
N ASP A 274 0.48 -3.36 9.13
CA ASP A 274 0.68 -4.71 8.56
C ASP A 274 0.83 -4.69 7.02
N MET A 275 0.24 -3.72 6.34
CA MET A 275 0.21 -3.67 4.87
C MET A 275 0.59 -2.28 4.39
N PHE A 276 1.28 -2.23 3.25
CA PHE A 276 1.73 -0.99 2.61
C PHE A 276 1.62 -1.12 1.09
N ASP A 277 1.40 -0.01 0.41
CA ASP A 277 1.52 0.09 -1.04
C ASP A 277 2.24 1.39 -1.40
N CYS A 278 2.98 1.38 -2.51
CA CYS A 278 3.47 2.63 -3.07
C CYS A 278 3.94 2.44 -4.51
N VAL A 279 3.81 3.50 -5.30
CA VAL A 279 4.46 3.59 -6.62
C VAL A 279 5.97 3.85 -6.53
N PHE A 280 6.51 4.15 -5.34
CA PHE A 280 7.92 4.53 -5.13
C PHE A 280 8.95 3.64 -5.85
N PRO A 281 8.97 2.29 -5.67
CA PRO A 281 9.99 1.45 -6.30
C PRO A 281 9.95 1.49 -7.83
N THR A 282 8.75 1.49 -8.43
CA THR A 282 8.57 1.53 -9.90
C THR A 282 8.76 2.94 -10.45
N ARG A 283 8.40 3.99 -9.69
CA ARG A 283 8.57 5.40 -10.07
C ARG A 283 10.03 5.79 -10.08
N THR A 284 10.75 5.51 -9.01
CA THR A 284 12.15 5.92 -8.84
C THR A 284 13.08 5.15 -9.80
N ALA A 285 12.74 3.91 -10.15
CA ALA A 285 13.45 3.13 -11.17
C ALA A 285 13.50 3.84 -12.53
N ARG A 286 12.41 4.49 -12.95
CA ARG A 286 12.35 5.24 -14.22
C ARG A 286 13.29 6.44 -14.25
N PHE A 287 13.60 7.00 -13.09
CA PHE A 287 14.56 8.09 -12.95
C PHE A 287 16.00 7.60 -12.75
N GLY A 288 16.23 6.28 -12.77
CA GLY A 288 17.55 5.68 -12.61
C GLY A 288 18.01 5.61 -11.16
N SER A 289 17.10 5.57 -10.20
CA SER A 289 17.40 5.34 -8.79
C SER A 289 17.15 3.87 -8.44
N ALA A 290 18.21 3.17 -8.04
CA ALA A 290 18.17 1.79 -7.57
C ALA A 290 18.25 1.76 -6.03
N LEU A 291 17.31 1.07 -5.38
CA LEU A 291 17.24 0.99 -3.92
C LEU A 291 18.32 0.05 -3.38
N VAL A 292 19.02 0.45 -2.33
CA VAL A 292 20.04 -0.36 -1.66
C VAL A 292 19.89 -0.24 -0.14
N PRO A 293 20.39 -1.20 0.65
CA PRO A 293 20.28 -1.16 2.11
C PRO A 293 20.89 0.10 2.77
N TRP A 294 21.78 0.79 2.07
CA TRP A 294 22.44 2.04 2.48
C TRP A 294 21.92 3.27 1.71
N GLY A 295 20.66 3.25 1.28
CA GLY A 295 19.99 4.37 0.62
C GLY A 295 19.61 4.09 -0.83
N SER A 296 20.16 4.86 -1.76
CA SER A 296 19.88 4.67 -3.19
C SER A 296 21.09 4.99 -4.06
N LEU A 297 21.24 4.24 -5.15
CA LEU A 297 22.24 4.49 -6.18
C LEU A 297 21.58 5.18 -7.37
N GLN A 298 22.06 6.36 -7.72
CA GLN A 298 21.66 7.07 -8.94
C GLN A 298 22.46 6.50 -10.12
N VAL A 299 22.04 5.36 -10.67
CA VAL A 299 22.83 4.57 -11.65
C VAL A 299 23.15 5.34 -12.94
N LYS A 300 22.43 6.43 -13.22
CA LYS A 300 22.73 7.38 -14.31
C LYS A 300 23.98 8.24 -14.09
N GLN A 301 24.50 8.33 -12.86
CA GLN A 301 25.68 9.14 -12.56
C GLN A 301 26.96 8.54 -13.18
N LYS A 302 27.88 9.42 -13.57
CA LYS A 302 29.13 9.06 -14.28
C LYS A 302 30.01 8.11 -13.48
N GLN A 303 29.96 8.14 -12.15
CA GLN A 303 30.74 7.25 -11.29
C GLN A 303 30.46 5.76 -11.54
N TYR A 304 29.26 5.42 -12.00
CA TYR A 304 28.89 4.04 -12.30
C TYR A 304 29.28 3.58 -13.71
N ALA A 305 29.79 4.45 -14.57
CA ALA A 305 30.08 4.13 -15.98
C ALA A 305 31.13 3.02 -16.16
N LYS A 306 31.98 2.78 -15.15
CA LYS A 306 33.00 1.72 -15.13
C LYS A 306 32.90 0.84 -13.88
N ASP A 307 31.77 0.89 -13.16
CA ASP A 307 31.53 0.08 -11.99
C ASP A 307 30.92 -1.27 -12.40
N PHE A 308 31.74 -2.32 -12.43
CA PHE A 308 31.32 -3.67 -12.85
C PHE A 308 30.67 -4.49 -11.73
N GLN A 309 30.45 -3.91 -10.55
CA GLN A 309 29.71 -4.56 -9.46
C GLN A 309 28.20 -4.60 -9.76
N PRO A 310 27.44 -5.55 -9.16
CA PRO A 310 25.98 -5.51 -9.17
C PRO A 310 25.45 -4.29 -8.40
N ILE A 311 24.16 -3.97 -8.51
CA ILE A 311 23.55 -2.89 -7.71
C ILE A 311 23.82 -3.12 -6.21
N ASP A 312 23.53 -4.32 -5.73
CA ASP A 312 23.78 -4.76 -4.37
C ASP A 312 24.36 -6.20 -4.41
N PRO A 313 25.58 -6.44 -3.88
CA PRO A 313 26.21 -7.75 -3.91
C PRO A 313 25.47 -8.81 -3.07
N ASP A 314 24.68 -8.40 -2.07
CA ASP A 314 23.90 -9.33 -1.23
C ASP A 314 22.56 -9.69 -1.89
N CYS A 315 22.12 -8.92 -2.89
CA CYS A 315 20.81 -9.07 -3.50
C CYS A 315 20.77 -10.23 -4.50
N GLN A 316 19.84 -11.16 -4.28
CA GLN A 316 19.68 -12.35 -5.10
C GLN A 316 18.71 -12.18 -6.28
N CYS A 317 18.28 -10.96 -6.57
CA CYS A 317 17.29 -10.70 -7.63
C CYS A 317 17.87 -10.98 -9.03
N PRO A 318 17.01 -11.23 -10.04
CA PRO A 318 17.44 -11.48 -11.41
C PRO A 318 18.38 -10.42 -12.00
N THR A 319 18.21 -9.15 -11.60
CA THR A 319 19.03 -8.02 -12.06
C THR A 319 20.44 -8.08 -11.47
N CYS A 320 20.59 -8.19 -10.14
CA CYS A 320 21.90 -8.23 -9.48
C CYS A 320 22.71 -9.47 -9.87
N LYS A 321 22.05 -10.60 -10.20
CA LYS A 321 22.74 -11.81 -10.68
C LYS A 321 23.31 -11.71 -12.10
N ARG A 322 22.85 -10.76 -12.91
CA ARG A 322 23.15 -10.74 -14.36
C ARG A 322 23.73 -9.43 -14.88
N HIS A 323 23.52 -8.33 -14.16
CA HIS A 323 23.83 -6.99 -14.67
C HIS A 323 24.68 -6.21 -13.68
N SER A 324 25.71 -5.57 -14.20
CA SER A 324 26.54 -4.61 -13.47
C SER A 324 25.93 -3.20 -13.49
N ARG A 325 26.36 -2.36 -12.56
CA ARG A 325 26.01 -0.92 -12.53
C ARG A 325 26.45 -0.22 -13.82
N ALA A 326 27.61 -0.57 -14.38
CA ALA A 326 28.10 -0.05 -15.66
C ALA A 326 27.19 -0.40 -16.85
N TYR A 327 26.71 -1.65 -16.91
CA TYR A 327 25.76 -2.06 -17.94
C TYR A 327 24.46 -1.27 -17.84
N LEU A 328 23.89 -1.16 -16.64
CA LEU A 328 22.66 -0.38 -16.42
C LEU A 328 22.87 1.10 -16.74
N HIS A 329 23.99 1.71 -16.33
CA HIS A 329 24.36 3.08 -16.65
C HIS A 329 24.38 3.33 -18.16
N ALA A 330 24.97 2.40 -18.93
CA ALA A 330 25.00 2.49 -20.39
C ALA A 330 23.59 2.39 -20.99
N LEU A 331 22.79 1.41 -20.58
CA LEU A 331 21.44 1.24 -21.08
C LEU A 331 20.53 2.43 -20.79
N PHE A 332 20.66 3.11 -19.64
CA PHE A 332 19.84 4.29 -19.34
C PHE A 332 20.00 5.44 -20.34
N LYS A 333 21.03 5.42 -21.19
CA LYS A 333 21.24 6.41 -22.25
C LYS A 333 20.61 6.01 -23.58
N SER A 334 20.31 4.73 -23.79
CA SER A 334 20.01 4.17 -25.11
C SER A 334 18.80 3.23 -25.16
N ASP A 335 18.31 2.72 -24.04
CA ASP A 335 17.32 1.64 -24.01
C ASP A 335 16.40 1.69 -22.77
N THR A 336 15.14 1.30 -22.94
CA THR A 336 14.14 1.24 -21.87
C THR A 336 14.32 0.04 -20.94
N ALA A 337 15.08 -0.99 -21.36
CA ALA A 337 15.40 -2.17 -20.57
C ALA A 337 16.07 -1.84 -19.23
N ALA A 338 16.81 -0.73 -19.15
CA ALA A 338 17.41 -0.28 -17.90
C ALA A 338 16.34 -0.04 -16.81
N MET A 339 15.23 0.61 -17.19
CA MET A 339 14.11 0.88 -16.29
C MET A 339 13.43 -0.41 -15.83
N HIS A 340 13.31 -1.38 -16.74
CA HIS A 340 12.77 -2.72 -16.44
C HIS A 340 13.61 -3.43 -15.38
N HIS A 341 14.92 -3.53 -15.60
CA HIS A 341 15.84 -4.20 -14.66
C HIS A 341 15.91 -3.52 -13.30
N VAL A 342 15.94 -2.19 -13.25
CA VAL A 342 15.92 -1.45 -11.98
C VAL A 342 14.56 -1.59 -11.29
N THR A 343 13.46 -1.69 -12.04
CA THR A 343 12.13 -1.94 -11.45
C THR A 343 12.07 -3.32 -10.78
N ILE A 344 12.55 -4.38 -11.44
CA ILE A 344 12.67 -5.73 -10.84
C ILE A 344 13.48 -5.66 -9.54
N HIS A 345 14.63 -4.98 -9.57
CA HIS A 345 15.49 -4.84 -8.40
C HIS A 345 14.80 -4.09 -7.26
N ASN A 346 14.15 -2.96 -7.54
CA ASN A 346 13.51 -2.14 -6.52
C ASN A 346 12.30 -2.87 -5.88
N ILE A 347 11.52 -3.62 -6.66
CA ILE A 347 10.45 -4.46 -6.11
C ILE A 347 11.05 -5.56 -5.23
N ALA A 348 12.10 -6.25 -5.72
CA ALA A 348 12.79 -7.28 -4.94
C ALA A 348 13.33 -6.75 -3.61
N TYR A 349 13.88 -5.54 -3.59
CA TYR A 349 14.33 -4.86 -2.38
C TYR A 349 13.19 -4.69 -1.36
N GLN A 350 12.05 -4.13 -1.78
CA GLN A 350 10.92 -3.88 -0.87
C GLN A 350 10.34 -5.18 -0.30
N LEU A 351 10.17 -6.21 -1.14
CA LEU A 351 9.69 -7.51 -0.71
C LEU A 351 10.69 -8.20 0.24
N THR A 352 11.99 -8.03 0.01
CA THR A 352 13.03 -8.59 0.89
C THR A 352 13.12 -7.84 2.21
N LEU A 353 12.95 -6.52 2.22
CA LEU A 353 12.87 -5.72 3.42
C LEU A 353 11.72 -6.19 4.32
N MET A 354 10.51 -6.33 3.76
CA MET A 354 9.34 -6.80 4.51
C MET A 354 9.49 -8.24 5.01
N ARG A 355 10.08 -9.15 4.23
CA ARG A 355 10.43 -10.50 4.70
C ARG A 355 11.41 -10.48 5.87
N SER A 356 12.43 -9.62 5.81
CA SER A 356 13.44 -9.49 6.88
C SER A 356 12.85 -8.90 8.15
N VAL A 357 11.99 -7.89 8.00
CA VAL A 357 11.21 -7.31 9.11
C VAL A 357 10.34 -8.39 9.75
N ARG A 358 9.54 -9.11 8.96
CA ARG A 358 8.71 -10.21 9.46
C ARG A 358 9.53 -11.23 10.24
N GLN A 359 10.64 -11.71 9.67
CA GLN A 359 11.47 -12.71 10.32
C GLN A 359 12.03 -12.21 11.65
N SER A 360 12.46 -10.95 11.72
CA SER A 360 12.96 -10.38 12.98
C SER A 360 11.89 -10.23 14.07
N ILE A 361 10.61 -10.05 13.70
CA ILE A 361 9.48 -10.06 14.65
C ILE A 361 9.25 -11.49 15.16
N VAL A 362 9.23 -12.47 14.25
CA VAL A 362 9.08 -13.90 14.60
C VAL A 362 10.21 -14.38 15.51
N ASP A 363 11.43 -13.94 15.24
CA ASP A 363 12.63 -14.26 16.04
C ASP A 363 12.71 -13.47 17.37
N GLY A 364 11.77 -12.55 17.65
CA GLY A 364 11.78 -11.74 18.87
C GLY A 364 12.89 -10.68 18.94
N ARG A 365 13.50 -10.31 17.81
CA ARG A 365 14.69 -9.42 17.70
C ARG A 365 14.46 -8.19 16.82
N PHE A 366 13.21 -7.75 16.67
CA PHE A 366 12.88 -6.62 15.82
C PHE A 366 13.53 -5.29 16.25
N PRO A 367 13.67 -4.94 17.55
CA PRO A 367 14.41 -3.75 17.96
C PRO A 367 15.87 -3.74 17.46
N ASP A 368 16.57 -4.87 17.54
CA ASP A 368 17.94 -4.98 17.02
C ASP A 368 17.99 -4.87 15.51
N PHE A 369 17.00 -5.45 14.81
CA PHE A 369 16.84 -5.25 13.37
C PHE A 369 16.71 -3.76 13.02
N ILE A 370 15.90 -2.99 13.76
CA ILE A 370 15.74 -1.55 13.54
C ILE A 370 17.08 -0.83 13.73
N ARG A 371 17.82 -1.11 14.82
CA ARG A 371 19.14 -0.49 15.06
C ARG A 371 20.13 -0.79 13.93
N THR A 372 20.22 -2.06 13.51
CA THR A 372 21.08 -2.45 12.38
C THR A 372 20.64 -1.79 11.07
N PHE A 373 19.34 -1.72 10.81
CA PHE A 373 18.78 -1.06 9.63
C PHE A 373 19.14 0.44 9.60
N MET A 374 18.95 1.16 10.71
CA MET A 374 19.27 2.59 10.80
C MET A 374 20.77 2.86 10.63
N LYS A 375 21.63 2.03 11.26
CA LYS A 375 23.10 2.10 11.08
C LYS A 375 23.53 1.82 9.64
N ARG A 376 22.82 0.95 8.91
CA ARG A 376 23.13 0.67 7.50
C ARG A 376 22.64 1.78 6.57
N MET A 377 21.47 2.36 6.86
CA MET A 377 20.83 3.40 6.06
C MET A 377 21.54 4.76 6.18
N PHE A 378 22.00 5.11 7.38
CA PHE A 378 22.64 6.39 7.66
C PHE A 378 24.07 6.17 8.21
N PRO A 379 25.10 6.78 7.61
CA PRO A 379 26.50 6.56 7.99
C PRO A 379 26.86 6.92 9.42
N SER A 380 26.11 7.82 10.06
CA SER A 380 26.36 8.29 11.43
C SER A 380 25.04 8.63 12.16
N PRO A 381 24.97 8.48 13.50
CA PRO A 381 23.75 8.73 14.27
C PRO A 381 23.20 10.16 14.16
N ASP A 382 24.04 11.17 13.95
CA ASP A 382 23.65 12.56 13.72
C ASP A 382 22.87 12.77 12.41
N GLN A 383 22.91 11.81 11.50
CA GLN A 383 22.13 11.81 10.26
C GLN A 383 20.78 11.09 10.39
N TYR A 384 20.46 10.52 11.56
CA TYR A 384 19.15 9.90 11.77
C TYR A 384 18.05 10.98 11.72
N PRO A 385 16.98 10.78 10.91
CA PRO A 385 15.87 11.71 10.88
C PRO A 385 15.22 11.80 12.26
N SER A 386 15.12 13.01 12.82
CA SER A 386 14.57 13.25 14.17
C SER A 386 13.20 12.59 14.37
N TRP A 387 12.31 12.75 13.39
CA TRP A 387 10.97 12.15 13.42
C TRP A 387 11.00 10.62 13.59
N ALA A 388 11.99 9.94 13.00
CA ALA A 388 12.12 8.49 13.08
C ALA A 388 12.65 8.08 14.46
N VAL A 389 13.60 8.85 15.02
CA VAL A 389 14.08 8.66 16.40
C VAL A 389 12.94 8.83 17.39
N ASP A 390 12.15 9.89 17.25
CA ASP A 390 11.02 10.20 18.14
C ASP A 390 9.92 9.15 18.04
N ALA A 391 9.55 8.75 16.81
CA ALA A 391 8.58 7.70 16.56
C ALA A 391 9.00 6.36 17.18
N LEU A 392 10.26 5.95 16.99
CA LEU A 392 10.80 4.70 17.55
C LEU A 392 10.89 4.76 19.08
N THR A 393 11.27 5.91 19.64
CA THR A 393 11.28 6.13 21.09
C THR A 393 9.87 6.00 21.68
N SER A 394 8.84 6.45 20.97
CA SER A 394 7.43 6.30 21.40
C SER A 394 6.97 4.84 21.53
N VAL A 395 7.70 3.91 20.92
CA VAL A 395 7.50 2.45 21.02
C VAL A 395 8.70 1.74 21.63
N ASN A 396 9.42 2.42 22.53
CA ASN A 396 10.49 1.87 23.38
C ASN A 396 11.73 1.37 22.61
N VAL A 397 12.02 1.90 21.43
CA VAL A 397 13.25 1.60 20.68
C VAL A 397 14.17 2.81 20.68
N THR A 398 15.26 2.70 21.42
CA THR A 398 16.35 3.69 21.40
C THR A 398 17.39 3.29 20.34
N LEU A 399 17.81 4.29 19.55
CA LEU A 399 18.90 4.18 18.59
C LEU A 399 20.18 4.71 19.24
N ASP A 400 21.22 3.88 19.25
CA ASP A 400 22.56 4.21 19.80
C ASP A 400 23.54 4.63 18.71
#